data_AF-A0A2A4J433-F1
#
_entry.id   AF-A0A2A4J433-F1
#
_cell.length_a   1.000
_cell.length_b   1.000
_cell.length_c   1.000
_cell.angle_alpha   90.00
_cell.angle_beta   90.00
_cell.angle_gamma   90.00
#
_symmetry.space_group_name_H-M   'P 1'
#
loop_
_entity.id
_entity.type
_entity.pdbx_description
1 polymer ?
#
loop_
_entity_poly.entity_id
_entity_poly.type
_entity_poly.pdbx_seq_one_letter_code
_entity_poly.pdbx_strand_id
1 'polypeptide(L)'
;SQLDVLIYNFENIKDLVKANAAESECNQDEAFKEIFKRCVLHHCAITRFVDTIQATFGGQLSATLLLSTGILGTTAVQIFSIENPLKNLTEVGWVLAYLSIFICNLFVDCYFGNTITVKSSYISNLVFACPWPDLPRSLTKNLMIFMAKTQRPLVITAAKLVPVSLETFTKVMNWTYKGFAVLNQMKN
;
A
#
# COMPACT_ATOMS: atom_id res chain seq x y z
N SER A 1 -1.84 9.26 -15.17
CA SER A 1 -2.44 8.36 -14.15
C SER A 1 -3.56 9.11 -13.43
N GLN A 2 -4.62 8.44 -12.94
CA GLN A 2 -5.61 9.06 -12.03
C GLN A 2 -4.93 9.67 -10.78
N LEU A 3 -3.71 9.22 -10.48
CA LEU A 3 -2.83 9.76 -9.44
C LEU A 3 -2.29 11.16 -9.76
N ASP A 4 -1.87 11.41 -11.01
CA ASP A 4 -1.29 12.70 -11.42
C ASP A 4 -2.36 13.80 -11.42
N VAL A 5 -3.59 13.43 -11.80
CA VAL A 5 -4.76 14.32 -11.74
C VAL A 5 -5.09 14.69 -10.29
N LEU A 6 -4.94 13.76 -9.35
CA LEU A 6 -5.19 14.01 -7.92
C LEU A 6 -4.08 14.87 -7.28
N ILE A 7 -2.83 14.66 -7.70
CA ILE A 7 -1.66 15.47 -7.31
C ILE A 7 -1.83 16.90 -7.81
N TYR A 8 -2.16 17.06 -9.10
CA TYR A 8 -2.42 18.36 -9.74
C TYR A 8 -3.58 19.13 -9.09
N ASN A 9 -4.69 18.46 -8.77
CA ASN A 9 -5.84 19.08 -8.11
C ASN A 9 -5.53 19.54 -6.68
N PHE A 10 -4.59 18.87 -6.00
CA PHE A 10 -4.16 19.26 -4.66
C PHE A 10 -3.13 20.39 -4.67
N GLU A 11 -2.24 20.43 -5.65
CA GLU A 11 -1.32 21.55 -5.87
C GLU A 11 -2.08 22.85 -6.19
N ASN A 12 -3.14 22.73 -7.00
CA ASN A 12 -3.98 23.87 -7.42
C ASN A 12 -5.21 24.10 -6.54
N ILE A 13 -5.25 23.52 -5.33
CA ILE A 13 -6.43 23.61 -4.46
C ILE A 13 -6.77 25.06 -4.08
N LYS A 14 -5.78 25.95 -4.03
CA LYS A 14 -5.97 27.40 -3.80
C LYS A 14 -6.70 28.09 -4.94
N ASP A 15 -6.40 27.73 -6.19
CA ASP A 15 -7.06 28.30 -7.37
C ASP A 15 -8.45 27.70 -7.57
N LEU A 16 -8.66 26.44 -7.21
CA LEU A 16 -9.98 25.81 -7.18
C LEU A 16 -10.88 26.40 -6.09
N VAL A 17 -10.34 26.73 -4.91
CA VAL A 17 -11.08 27.43 -3.85
C VAL A 17 -11.50 28.84 -4.30
N LYS A 18 -10.60 29.57 -4.99
CA LYS A 18 -10.90 30.89 -5.56
C LYS A 18 -11.93 30.83 -6.68
N ALA A 19 -11.82 29.82 -7.56
CA ALA A 19 -12.78 29.60 -8.64
C ALA A 19 -14.18 29.25 -8.08
N ASN A 20 -14.28 28.31 -7.13
CA ASN A 20 -15.56 27.96 -6.51
C ASN A 20 -16.20 29.11 -5.72
N ALA A 21 -15.39 29.94 -5.05
CA ALA A 21 -15.88 31.13 -4.35
C ALA A 21 -16.42 32.20 -5.32
N ALA A 22 -15.82 32.30 -6.52
CA ALA A 22 -16.28 33.18 -7.58
C ALA A 22 -17.52 32.63 -8.32
N GLU A 23 -17.65 31.31 -8.42
CA GLU A 23 -18.75 30.64 -9.14
C GLU A 23 -20.03 30.49 -8.31
N SER A 24 -19.92 30.40 -6.97
CA SER A 24 -21.06 30.15 -6.07
C SER A 24 -21.56 31.38 -5.28
N GLU A 25 -21.04 32.59 -5.53
CA GLU A 25 -21.38 33.83 -4.75
C GLU A 25 -21.39 33.61 -3.22
N CYS A 26 -20.51 32.74 -2.74
CA CYS A 26 -20.53 32.25 -1.37
C CYS A 26 -19.41 32.88 -0.55
N ASN A 27 -19.65 33.15 0.74
CA ASN A 27 -18.67 33.77 1.62
C ASN A 27 -17.43 32.87 1.73
N GLN A 28 -16.21 33.44 1.77
CA GLN A 28 -14.97 32.64 1.75
C GLN A 28 -14.91 31.58 2.86
N ASP A 29 -15.53 31.87 4.01
CA ASP A 29 -15.67 30.93 5.13
C ASP A 29 -16.58 29.73 4.84
N GLU A 30 -17.66 29.90 4.07
CA GLU A 30 -18.56 28.80 3.69
C GLU A 30 -17.95 27.93 2.60
N ALA A 31 -17.34 28.54 1.57
CA ALA A 31 -16.61 27.81 0.54
C ALA A 31 -15.46 26.98 1.14
N PHE A 32 -14.72 27.55 2.10
CA PHE A 32 -13.70 26.82 2.84
C PHE A 32 -14.28 25.66 3.65
N LYS A 33 -15.38 25.89 4.36
CA LYS A 33 -16.03 24.88 5.21
C LYS A 33 -16.57 23.72 4.38
N GLU A 34 -17.08 23.98 3.18
CA GLU A 34 -17.57 22.96 2.25
C GLU A 34 -16.42 22.11 1.70
N ILE A 35 -15.32 22.73 1.27
CA ILE A 35 -14.14 22.03 0.78
C ILE A 35 -13.49 21.21 1.91
N PHE A 36 -13.37 21.78 3.11
CA PHE A 36 -12.85 21.08 4.28
C PHE A 36 -13.73 19.88 4.65
N LYS A 37 -15.06 20.06 4.67
CA LYS A 37 -16.00 18.96 4.91
C LYS A 37 -15.82 17.86 3.87
N ARG A 38 -15.65 18.21 2.59
CA ARG A 38 -15.40 17.27 1.51
C ARG A 38 -14.08 16.52 1.69
N CYS A 39 -13.00 17.18 2.09
CA CYS A 39 -11.72 16.56 2.42
C CYS A 39 -11.81 15.59 3.59
N VAL A 40 -12.48 15.98 4.69
CA VAL A 40 -12.70 15.12 5.86
C VAL A 40 -13.53 13.90 5.48
N LEU A 41 -14.60 14.08 4.70
CA LEU A 41 -15.47 13.00 4.24
C LEU A 41 -14.70 12.01 3.35
N HIS A 42 -13.84 12.53 2.47
CA HIS A 42 -13.00 11.72 1.60
C HIS A 42 -11.94 10.93 2.38
N HIS A 43 -11.28 11.55 3.37
CA HIS A 43 -10.33 10.84 4.23
C HIS A 43 -11.01 9.80 5.13
N CYS A 44 -12.22 10.08 5.62
CA CYS A 44 -13.01 9.12 6.39
C CYS A 44 -13.43 7.92 5.52
N ALA A 45 -13.82 8.17 4.27
CA ALA A 45 -14.12 7.12 3.30
C ALA A 45 -12.88 6.26 2.96
N ILE A 46 -11.71 6.89 2.77
CA ILE A 46 -10.45 6.18 2.52
C ILE A 46 -10.03 5.35 3.73
N THR A 47 -10.11 5.91 4.95
CA THR A 47 -9.80 5.18 6.19
C THR A 47 -10.72 3.97 6.33
N ARG A 48 -12.02 4.14 6.13
CA ARG A 48 -13.00 3.05 6.17
C ARG A 48 -12.76 2.00 5.09
N PHE A 49 -12.35 2.43 3.89
CA PHE A 49 -11.99 1.53 2.80
C PHE A 49 -10.75 0.71 3.13
N VAL A 50 -9.72 1.34 3.70
CA VAL A 50 -8.51 0.64 4.16
C VAL A 50 -8.84 -0.31 5.30
N ASP A 51 -9.69 0.06 6.27
CA ASP A 51 -10.10 -0.85 7.34
C ASP A 51 -10.89 -2.05 6.81
N THR A 52 -11.76 -1.83 5.82
CA THR A 52 -12.51 -2.91 5.15
C THR A 52 -11.57 -3.82 4.36
N ILE A 53 -10.61 -3.25 3.64
CA ILE A 53 -9.56 -4.02 2.96
C ILE A 53 -8.72 -4.78 3.97
N GLN A 54 -8.30 -4.16 5.06
CA GLN A 54 -7.50 -4.79 6.10
C GLN A 54 -8.26 -5.96 6.77
N ALA A 55 -9.58 -5.83 6.95
CA ALA A 55 -10.40 -6.91 7.49
C ALA A 55 -10.56 -8.08 6.51
N THR A 56 -10.77 -7.81 5.23
CA THR A 56 -11.00 -8.83 4.20
C THR A 56 -9.69 -9.44 3.67
N PHE A 57 -8.73 -8.59 3.30
CA PHE A 57 -7.44 -8.97 2.74
C PHE A 57 -6.36 -9.22 3.79
N GLY A 58 -6.52 -8.77 5.04
CA GLY A 58 -5.53 -9.07 6.09
C GLY A 58 -5.38 -10.56 6.35
N GLY A 59 -6.49 -11.31 6.28
CA GLY A 59 -6.49 -12.77 6.29
C GLY A 59 -5.79 -13.35 5.05
N GLN A 60 -6.15 -12.87 3.86
CA GLN A 60 -5.53 -13.28 2.60
C GLN A 60 -4.00 -13.09 2.62
N LEU A 61 -3.53 -11.91 3.03
CA LEU A 61 -2.10 -11.59 3.13
C LEU A 61 -1.36 -12.47 4.14
N SER A 62 -1.99 -12.80 5.26
CA SER A 62 -1.42 -13.75 6.22
C SER A 62 -1.32 -15.17 5.63
N ALA A 63 -2.34 -15.60 4.87
CA ALA A 63 -2.31 -16.86 4.16
C ALA A 63 -1.22 -16.87 3.07
N THR A 64 -1.05 -15.78 2.31
CA THR A 64 0.01 -15.63 1.30
C THR A 64 1.40 -15.80 1.94
N LEU A 65 1.65 -15.24 3.13
CA LEU A 65 2.93 -15.43 3.84
C LEU A 65 3.14 -16.89 4.27
N LEU A 66 2.13 -17.55 4.81
CA LEU A 66 2.23 -18.96 5.20
C LEU A 66 2.46 -19.86 3.99
N LEU A 67 1.71 -19.64 2.91
CA LEU A 67 1.86 -20.34 1.64
C LEU A 67 3.24 -20.10 1.03
N SER A 68 3.78 -18.88 1.10
CA SER A 68 5.12 -18.57 0.60
C SER A 68 6.19 -19.43 1.27
N THR A 69 6.10 -19.58 2.59
CA THR A 69 7.06 -20.37 3.36
C THR A 69 6.94 -21.86 3.01
N GLY A 70 5.71 -22.36 2.85
CA GLY A 70 5.45 -23.74 2.44
C GLY A 70 5.96 -24.05 1.03
N ILE A 71 5.73 -23.16 0.08
CA ILE A 71 6.19 -23.29 -1.30
C ILE A 71 7.72 -23.34 -1.36
N LEU A 72 8.41 -22.50 -0.58
CA LEU A 72 9.88 -22.57 -0.50
C LEU A 72 10.36 -23.93 0.01
N GLY A 73 9.69 -24.49 1.01
CA GLY A 73 10.00 -25.82 1.52
C GLY A 73 9.78 -26.92 0.49
N THR A 74 8.65 -26.91 -0.23
CA THR A 74 8.35 -27.95 -1.23
C THR A 74 9.24 -27.81 -2.47
N THR A 75 9.50 -26.59 -2.94
CA THR A 75 10.39 -26.32 -4.08
C THR A 75 11.82 -26.78 -3.76
N ALA A 76 12.30 -26.55 -2.54
CA ALA A 76 13.60 -27.05 -2.08
C ALA A 76 13.69 -28.58 -2.18
N VAL A 77 12.70 -29.29 -1.64
CA VAL A 77 12.65 -30.76 -1.69
C VAL A 77 12.60 -31.28 -3.13
N GLN A 78 11.77 -30.66 -3.98
CA GLN A 78 11.67 -31.04 -5.39
C GLN A 78 12.99 -30.87 -6.15
N ILE A 79 13.73 -29.79 -5.90
CA ILE A 79 15.04 -29.55 -6.53
C ILE A 79 16.10 -30.57 -6.06
N PHE A 80 16.02 -31.03 -4.82
CA PHE A 80 16.88 -32.11 -4.32
C PHE A 80 16.53 -33.47 -4.93
N SER A 81 15.24 -33.76 -5.08
CA SER A 81 14.75 -35.05 -5.57
C SER A 81 15.01 -35.28 -7.07
N ILE A 82 15.31 -34.23 -7.85
CA ILE A 82 15.63 -34.34 -9.27
C ILE A 82 17.08 -34.79 -9.43
N GLU A 83 17.26 -36.09 -9.71
CA GLU A 83 18.59 -36.71 -9.89
C GLU A 83 19.32 -36.27 -11.17
N ASN A 84 18.65 -35.68 -12.16
CA ASN A 84 19.29 -35.10 -13.36
C ASN A 84 18.39 -34.03 -14.01
N PRO A 85 18.60 -32.73 -13.75
CA PRO A 85 17.70 -31.67 -14.22
C PRO A 85 17.68 -31.53 -15.74
N LEU A 86 18.78 -31.83 -16.42
CA LEU A 86 18.86 -31.78 -17.89
C LEU A 86 18.05 -32.88 -18.59
N LYS A 87 17.74 -33.97 -17.88
CA LYS A 87 16.98 -35.11 -18.43
C LYS A 87 15.48 -34.99 -18.14
N ASN A 88 15.13 -34.30 -17.04
CA ASN A 88 13.76 -34.11 -16.57
C ASN A 88 13.29 -32.65 -16.75
N LEU A 89 13.39 -32.13 -17.98
CA LEU A 89 13.05 -30.75 -18.32
C LEU A 89 11.59 -30.38 -18.02
N THR A 90 10.67 -31.33 -18.14
CA THR A 90 9.24 -31.12 -17.83
C THR A 90 9.02 -30.82 -16.36
N GLU A 91 9.62 -31.61 -15.47
CA GLU A 91 9.54 -31.42 -14.00
C GLU A 91 10.12 -30.06 -13.61
N VAL A 92 11.30 -29.72 -14.14
CA VAL A 92 11.93 -28.42 -13.91
C VAL A 92 11.05 -27.27 -14.42
N GLY A 93 10.42 -27.45 -15.59
CA GLY A 93 9.49 -26.48 -16.16
C GLY A 93 8.27 -26.23 -15.28
N TRP A 94 7.66 -27.27 -14.72
CA TRP A 94 6.54 -27.16 -13.78
C TRP A 94 6.91 -26.42 -12.50
N VAL A 95 8.08 -26.75 -11.94
CA VAL A 95 8.60 -26.07 -10.73
C VAL A 95 8.83 -24.58 -11.00
N LEU A 96 9.46 -24.23 -12.12
CA LEU A 96 9.67 -22.83 -12.51
C LEU A 96 8.34 -22.09 -12.74
N ALA A 97 7.40 -22.71 -13.45
CA ALA A 97 6.09 -22.13 -13.73
C ALA A 97 5.34 -21.84 -12.42
N TYR A 98 5.30 -22.82 -11.52
CA TYR A 98 4.65 -22.68 -10.22
C TYR A 98 5.29 -21.57 -9.38
N LEU A 99 6.63 -21.53 -9.32
CA LEU A 99 7.37 -20.49 -8.58
C LEU A 99 7.10 -19.10 -9.16
N SER A 100 7.11 -18.95 -10.49
CA SER A 100 6.86 -17.66 -11.15
C SER A 100 5.46 -17.12 -10.89
N ILE A 101 4.42 -17.96 -10.96
CA ILE A 101 3.04 -17.59 -10.65
C ILE A 101 2.95 -17.07 -9.21
N PHE A 102 3.60 -17.77 -8.28
CA PHE A 102 3.57 -17.39 -6.87
C PHE A 102 4.29 -16.06 -6.60
N ILE A 103 5.47 -15.86 -7.18
CA ILE A 103 6.22 -14.60 -7.09
C ILE A 103 5.38 -13.44 -7.65
N CYS A 104 4.72 -13.63 -8.79
CA CYS A 104 3.84 -12.62 -9.37
C CYS A 104 2.68 -12.25 -8.43
N ASN A 105 2.03 -13.24 -7.81
CA ASN A 105 0.95 -12.97 -6.85
C ASN A 105 1.46 -12.17 -5.64
N LEU A 106 2.57 -12.60 -5.04
CA LEU A 106 3.17 -11.90 -3.89
C LEU A 106 3.58 -10.46 -4.25
N PHE A 107 4.12 -10.25 -5.47
CA PHE A 107 4.48 -8.92 -5.95
C PHE A 107 3.25 -8.02 -6.07
N VAL A 108 2.15 -8.51 -6.66
CA VAL A 108 0.91 -7.74 -6.80
C VAL A 108 0.33 -7.34 -5.43
N ASP A 109 0.29 -8.29 -4.49
CA ASP A 109 -0.18 -8.03 -3.11
C ASP A 109 0.66 -6.96 -2.42
N CYS A 110 2.00 -7.08 -2.50
CA CYS A 110 2.92 -6.13 -1.88
C CYS A 110 2.88 -4.75 -2.56
N TYR A 111 2.74 -4.72 -3.89
CA TYR A 111 2.60 -3.48 -4.65
C TYR A 111 1.33 -2.73 -4.28
N PHE A 112 0.21 -3.44 -4.14
CA PHE A 112 -1.06 -2.86 -3.73
C PHE A 112 -1.00 -2.30 -2.30
N GLY A 113 -0.46 -3.08 -1.34
CA GLY A 113 -0.24 -2.63 0.04
C GLY A 113 0.66 -1.39 0.14
N ASN A 114 1.75 -1.38 -0.63
CA ASN A 114 2.65 -0.23 -0.70
C ASN A 114 1.97 1.01 -1.28
N THR A 115 1.24 0.83 -2.39
CA THR A 115 0.52 1.92 -3.07
C THR A 115 -0.49 2.59 -2.14
N ILE A 116 -1.23 1.80 -1.34
CA ILE A 116 -2.16 2.34 -0.34
C ILE A 116 -1.41 3.13 0.74
N THR A 117 -0.30 2.59 1.24
CA THR A 117 0.51 3.24 2.28
C THR A 117 1.08 4.59 1.80
N VAL A 118 1.65 4.62 0.59
CA VAL A 118 2.20 5.84 -0.03
C VAL A 118 1.10 6.89 -0.26
N LYS A 119 -0.05 6.48 -0.80
CA LYS A 119 -1.18 7.39 -1.01
C LYS A 119 -1.71 7.97 0.30
N SER A 120 -1.78 7.16 1.36
CA SER A 120 -2.16 7.63 2.69
C SER A 120 -1.19 8.69 3.22
N SER A 121 0.12 8.47 3.07
CA SER A 121 1.13 9.42 3.51
C SER A 121 1.06 10.73 2.72
N TYR A 122 0.81 10.65 1.41
CA TYR A 122 0.66 11.82 0.56
C TYR A 122 -0.51 12.70 0.99
N ILE A 123 -1.66 12.10 1.30
CA ILE A 123 -2.83 12.83 1.81
C ILE A 123 -2.50 13.55 3.13
N SER A 124 -1.76 12.90 4.04
CA SER A 124 -1.34 13.54 5.29
C SER A 124 -0.46 14.78 5.04
N ASN A 125 0.51 14.68 4.12
CA ASN A 125 1.39 15.79 3.75
C ASN A 125 0.63 16.96 3.12
N LEU A 126 -0.38 16.67 2.31
CA LEU A 126 -1.23 17.70 1.70
C LEU A 126 -2.09 18.46 2.72
N VAL A 127 -2.64 17.74 3.70
CA VAL A 127 -3.38 18.36 4.81
C VAL A 127 -2.46 19.27 5.62
N PHE A 128 -1.20 18.88 5.81
CA PHE A 128 -0.18 19.69 6.48
C PHE A 128 0.21 20.94 5.67
N ALA A 129 0.30 20.86 4.34
CA ALA A 129 0.66 21.96 3.45
C ALA A 129 -0.47 22.99 3.23
N CYS A 130 -1.68 22.72 3.71
CA CYS A 130 -2.80 23.65 3.62
C CYS A 130 -2.50 24.93 4.44
N PRO A 131 -2.83 26.15 3.96
CA PRO A 131 -2.63 27.40 4.70
C PRO A 131 -3.62 27.52 5.86
N TRP A 132 -3.46 26.67 6.87
CA TRP A 132 -4.24 26.62 8.10
C TRP A 132 -4.13 27.85 9.03
N PRO A 133 -3.05 28.68 9.01
CA PRO A 133 -2.95 29.85 9.89
C PRO A 133 -3.94 30.97 9.57
N ASP A 134 -4.39 31.06 8.32
CA ASP A 134 -5.28 32.13 7.83
C ASP A 134 -6.78 31.85 8.09
N LEU A 135 -7.10 30.73 8.76
CA LEU A 135 -8.46 30.29 8.99
C LEU A 135 -9.08 30.86 10.28
N PRO A 136 -10.42 30.96 10.34
CA PRO A 136 -11.15 31.21 11.58
C PRO A 136 -10.82 30.17 12.66
N ARG A 137 -10.64 30.62 13.90
CA ARG A 137 -10.21 29.78 15.05
C ARG A 137 -11.05 28.50 15.26
N SER A 138 -12.35 28.53 14.91
CA SER A 138 -13.24 27.36 15.00
C SER A 138 -12.90 26.27 13.98
N LEU A 139 -12.47 26.66 12.78
CA LEU A 139 -12.04 25.76 11.71
C LEU A 139 -10.61 25.25 11.94
N THR A 140 -9.72 26.11 12.44
CA THR A 140 -8.33 25.73 12.78
C THR A 140 -8.29 24.60 13.80
N LYS A 141 -9.19 24.61 14.80
CA LYS A 141 -9.25 23.56 15.83
C LYS A 141 -9.66 22.20 15.26
N ASN A 142 -10.64 22.17 14.35
CA ASN A 142 -11.07 20.95 13.67
C ASN A 142 -10.01 20.43 12.71
N LEU A 143 -9.33 21.34 12.00
CA LEU A 143 -8.23 21.02 11.10
C LEU A 143 -7.02 20.44 11.84
N MET A 144 -6.66 20.97 13.02
CA MET A 144 -5.59 20.40 13.86
C MET A 144 -5.90 18.97 14.32
N ILE A 145 -7.13 18.69 14.74
CA ILE A 145 -7.56 17.34 15.14
C ILE A 145 -7.46 16.38 13.95
N PHE A 146 -7.89 16.83 12.77
CA PHE A 146 -7.81 16.07 11.54
C PHE A 146 -6.36 15.82 11.09
N MET A 147 -5.49 16.81 11.22
CA MET A 147 -4.06 16.71 10.92
C MET A 147 -3.38 15.69 11.85
N ALA A 148 -3.68 15.72 13.15
CA ALA A 148 -3.17 14.75 14.12
C ALA A 148 -3.65 13.31 13.83
N LYS A 149 -4.86 13.15 13.27
CA LYS A 149 -5.41 11.84 12.87
C LYS A 149 -4.80 11.32 11.58
N THR A 150 -4.62 12.19 10.58
CA THR A 150 -4.04 11.84 9.27
C THR A 150 -2.54 11.59 9.33
N GLN A 151 -1.83 12.15 10.32
CA GLN A 151 -0.39 11.93 10.56
C GLN A 151 -0.03 10.47 10.87
N ARG A 152 -0.99 9.64 11.27
CA ARG A 152 -0.77 8.20 11.39
C ARG A 152 -0.91 7.57 10.00
N PRO A 153 0.19 7.11 9.38
CA PRO A 153 0.11 6.48 8.08
C PRO A 153 -0.79 5.23 8.17
N LEU A 154 -1.74 5.11 7.24
CA LEU A 154 -2.53 3.89 7.07
C LEU A 154 -1.62 2.82 6.45
N VAL A 155 -0.98 2.04 7.32
CA VAL A 155 -0.12 0.93 6.92
C VAL A 155 -0.93 -0.35 6.90
N ILE A 156 -1.06 -0.97 5.72
CA ILE A 156 -1.65 -2.30 5.60
C ILE A 156 -0.68 -3.31 6.19
N THR A 157 -1.17 -4.14 7.10
CA THR A 157 -0.35 -5.14 7.80
C THR A 157 -0.92 -6.55 7.61
N ALA A 158 -0.07 -7.48 7.18
CA ALA A 158 -0.40 -8.91 7.19
C ALA A 158 -0.41 -9.39 8.65
N ALA A 159 -1.48 -10.09 9.03
CA ALA A 159 -1.71 -10.58 10.41
C ALA A 159 -1.58 -9.51 11.52
N LYS A 160 -1.71 -8.21 11.20
CA LYS A 160 -1.41 -7.07 12.09
C LYS A 160 0.04 -6.99 12.60
N LEU A 161 0.95 -7.80 12.05
CA LEU A 161 2.33 -7.91 12.53
C LEU A 161 3.35 -7.44 11.51
N VAL A 162 3.11 -7.67 10.22
CA VAL A 162 4.09 -7.39 9.16
C VAL A 162 3.52 -6.35 8.20
N PRO A 163 4.17 -5.19 8.03
CA PRO A 163 3.75 -4.21 7.03
C PRO A 163 3.89 -4.80 5.63
N VAL A 164 2.86 -4.66 4.82
CA VAL A 164 2.81 -5.16 3.46
C VAL A 164 3.35 -4.07 2.54
N SER A 165 4.62 -4.20 2.18
CA SER A 165 5.32 -3.23 1.35
C SER A 165 6.27 -3.92 0.37
N LEU A 166 6.76 -3.15 -0.62
CA LEU A 166 7.82 -3.60 -1.51
C LEU A 166 9.10 -3.98 -0.73
N GLU A 167 9.37 -3.32 0.39
CA GLU A 167 10.51 -3.67 1.24
C GLU A 167 10.37 -5.07 1.84
N THR A 168 9.16 -5.42 2.30
CA THR A 168 8.86 -6.77 2.79
C THR A 168 9.00 -7.81 1.69
N PHE A 169 8.55 -7.51 0.46
CA PHE A 169 8.78 -8.38 -0.70
C PHE A 169 10.27 -8.65 -0.94
N THR A 170 11.10 -7.59 -0.96
CA THR A 170 12.55 -7.73 -1.14
C THR A 170 13.19 -8.55 -0.01
N LYS A 171 12.75 -8.38 1.23
CA LYS A 171 13.21 -9.17 2.37
C LYS A 171 12.88 -10.65 2.19
N VAL A 172 11.64 -10.98 1.84
CA VAL A 172 11.23 -12.37 1.58
C VAL A 172 12.08 -12.97 0.46
N MET A 173 12.27 -12.24 -0.65
CA MET A 173 13.04 -12.74 -1.78
C MET A 173 14.52 -12.99 -1.43
N ASN A 174 15.13 -12.12 -0.62
CA ASN A 174 16.49 -12.31 -0.13
C ASN A 174 16.61 -13.53 0.80
N TRP A 175 15.63 -13.73 1.69
CA TRP A 175 15.57 -14.91 2.56
C TRP A 175 15.44 -16.21 1.76
N THR A 176 14.55 -16.21 0.76
CA THR A 176 14.41 -17.30 -0.21
C THR A 176 15.72 -17.64 -0.89
N TYR A 177 16.39 -16.64 -1.46
CA TYR A 177 17.65 -16.83 -2.17
C TYR A 177 18.74 -17.40 -1.25
N LYS A 178 18.86 -16.87 -0.01
CA LYS A 178 19.79 -17.40 0.99
C LYS A 178 19.48 -18.85 1.35
N GLY A 179 18.21 -19.18 1.57
CA GLY A 179 17.77 -20.55 1.84
C GLY A 179 18.16 -21.49 0.71
N PHE A 180 17.90 -21.09 -0.54
CA PHE A 180 18.29 -21.84 -1.73
C PHE A 180 19.82 -22.00 -1.86
N ALA A 181 20.58 -20.95 -1.60
CA ALA A 181 22.05 -20.99 -1.66
C ALA A 181 22.63 -21.98 -0.63
N VAL A 182 22.12 -21.98 0.61
CA VAL A 182 22.52 -22.93 1.66
C VAL A 182 22.19 -24.36 1.27
N LEU A 183 20.99 -24.58 0.74
CA LEU A 183 20.56 -25.87 0.24
C LEU A 183 21.48 -26.37 -0.88
N ASN A 184 21.83 -25.52 -1.84
CA ASN A 184 22.74 -25.87 -2.91
C ASN A 184 24.16 -26.18 -2.40
N GLN A 185 24.63 -25.50 -1.34
CA GLN A 185 25.91 -25.79 -0.70
C GLN A 185 25.92 -27.16 0.03
N MET A 186 24.78 -27.64 0.54
CA MET A 186 24.71 -28.97 1.18
C MET A 186 24.62 -30.13 0.16
N LYS A 187 24.23 -29.83 -1.09
CA LYS A 187 24.15 -30.82 -2.18
C LYS A 187 25.51 -31.11 -2.83
N ASN A 188 26.42 -30.13 -2.82
CA ASN A 188 27.80 -30.23 -3.32
C ASN A 188 28.77 -30.66 -2.21
#